data_AF-A0A9D1NRX8-F1
#
_entry.id   AF-A0A9D1NRX8-F1
#
_cell.length_a   1.000
_cell.length_b   1.000
_cell.length_c   1.000
_cell.angle_alpha   90.00
_cell.angle_beta   90.00
_cell.angle_gamma   90.00
#
_symmetry.space_group_name_H-M   'P 1'
#
loop_
_entity.id
_entity.type
_entity.pdbx_description
1 polymer ?
#
loop_
_entity_poly.entity_id
_entity_poly.type
_entity_poly.pdbx_seq_one_letter_code
_entity_poly.pdbx_strand_id
1 'polypeptide(L)'
;QVRALADAGADLLVAETMLSVEETIVALDAAQSVCQLPVMCTLSLEADGTAMYGGNAVEAVVTLQEMGAAAVGLNCSVGPDQLESVVRNMKEAATVPVIAKPNAGMPSINEKGEAVYSMNEDDFARYTKILVEAGAGIVGGCCGTTPDYIRKLAQILGLRG
;
A
#
# COMPACT_ATOMS: atom_id res chain seq x y z
N GLN A 1 16.47 12.35 5.05
CA GLN A 1 16.32 10.91 4.72
C GLN A 1 16.46 10.66 3.23
N VAL A 2 15.66 11.32 2.38
CA VAL A 2 15.69 11.11 0.91
C VAL A 2 17.10 11.14 0.30
N ARG A 3 17.87 12.23 0.50
CA ARG A 3 19.24 12.32 -0.04
C ARG A 3 20.13 11.15 0.38
N ALA A 4 20.09 10.79 1.66
CA ALA A 4 20.90 9.68 2.17
C ALA A 4 20.52 8.33 1.55
N LEU A 5 19.23 8.09 1.28
CA LEU A 5 18.77 6.88 0.58
C LEU A 5 19.21 6.88 -0.89
N ALA A 6 19.10 8.03 -1.56
CA ALA A 6 19.54 8.18 -2.95
C ALA A 6 21.06 8.00 -3.09
N ASP A 7 21.84 8.62 -2.22
CA ASP A 7 23.31 8.52 -2.20
C ASP A 7 23.78 7.10 -1.86
N ALA A 8 22.99 6.35 -1.10
CA ALA A 8 23.23 4.93 -0.81
C ALA A 8 22.91 4.00 -2.00
N GLY A 9 22.35 4.54 -3.10
CA GLY A 9 22.08 3.78 -4.33
C GLY A 9 20.73 3.05 -4.36
N ALA A 10 19.72 3.55 -3.65
CA ALA A 10 18.36 3.01 -3.76
C ALA A 10 17.82 3.13 -5.20
N ASP A 11 17.07 2.12 -5.67
CA ASP A 11 16.47 2.12 -7.01
C ASP A 11 15.20 2.98 -7.10
N LEU A 12 14.48 3.12 -5.99
CA LEU A 12 13.24 3.88 -5.85
C LEU A 12 13.01 4.27 -4.38
N LEU A 13 12.03 5.12 -4.16
CA LEU A 13 11.57 5.52 -2.83
C LEU A 13 10.10 5.14 -2.64
N VAL A 14 9.72 4.83 -1.39
CA VAL A 14 8.32 4.61 -1.02
C VAL A 14 7.99 5.52 0.17
N ALA A 15 7.07 6.46 -0.04
CA ALA A 15 6.41 7.19 1.04
C ALA A 15 5.25 6.32 1.54
N GLU A 16 5.53 5.52 2.58
CA GLU A 16 4.63 4.48 3.07
C GLU A 16 3.89 4.90 4.35
N THR A 17 2.61 4.52 4.47
CA THR A 17 1.75 4.79 5.64
C THR A 17 1.50 6.28 5.87
N MET A 18 1.32 7.04 4.79
CA MET A 18 0.93 8.45 4.90
C MET A 18 -0.52 8.56 5.40
N LEU A 19 -0.81 9.56 6.22
CA LEU A 19 -2.09 9.66 6.94
C LEU A 19 -3.07 10.65 6.32
N SER A 20 -2.61 11.46 5.36
CA SER A 20 -3.44 12.32 4.52
C SER A 20 -2.84 12.50 3.13
N VAL A 21 -3.70 12.93 2.19
CA VAL A 21 -3.25 13.29 0.84
C VAL A 21 -2.29 14.47 0.89
N GLU A 22 -2.59 15.50 1.68
CA GLU A 22 -1.75 16.71 1.83
C GLU A 22 -0.34 16.39 2.34
N GLU A 23 -0.23 15.52 3.34
CA GLU A 23 1.08 15.10 3.85
C GLU A 23 1.87 14.36 2.77
N THR A 24 1.19 13.53 1.99
CA THR A 24 1.79 12.76 0.90
C THR A 24 2.29 13.66 -0.24
N ILE A 25 1.56 14.72 -0.56
CA ILE A 25 1.97 15.75 -1.53
C ILE A 25 3.31 16.36 -1.11
N VAL A 26 3.42 16.77 0.16
CA VAL A 26 4.65 17.38 0.68
C VAL A 26 5.81 16.38 0.66
N ALA A 27 5.57 15.12 1.01
CA ALA A 27 6.59 14.07 0.96
C ALA A 27 7.09 13.82 -0.47
N LEU A 28 6.19 13.76 -1.44
CA LEU A 28 6.50 13.56 -2.85
C LEU A 28 7.30 14.73 -3.43
N ASP A 29 6.84 15.97 -3.21
CA ASP A 29 7.51 17.19 -3.65
C ASP A 29 8.93 17.29 -3.06
N ALA A 30 9.06 17.05 -1.74
CA ALA A 30 10.36 17.06 -1.08
C ALA A 30 11.30 16.02 -1.68
N ALA A 31 10.81 14.81 -2.01
CA ALA A 31 11.63 13.76 -2.61
C ALA A 31 12.12 14.14 -4.03
N GLN A 32 11.22 14.66 -4.86
CA GLN A 32 11.51 15.09 -6.23
C GLN A 32 12.45 16.32 -6.26
N SER A 33 12.40 17.19 -5.25
CA SER A 33 13.28 18.37 -5.16
C SER A 33 14.75 18.03 -4.90
N VAL A 34 15.05 16.81 -4.44
CA VAL A 34 16.41 16.43 -4.02
C VAL A 34 16.99 15.20 -4.70
N CYS A 35 16.20 14.45 -5.48
CA CYS A 35 16.68 13.31 -6.27
C CYS A 35 15.77 13.06 -7.49
N GLN A 36 16.18 12.11 -8.35
CA GLN A 36 15.44 11.73 -9.57
C GLN A 36 14.90 10.29 -9.51
N LEU A 37 14.92 9.67 -8.33
CA LEU A 37 14.42 8.32 -8.15
C LEU A 37 12.89 8.28 -8.30
N PRO A 38 12.31 7.23 -8.89
CA PRO A 38 10.86 7.01 -8.86
C PRO A 38 10.36 6.97 -7.42
N VAL A 39 9.25 7.66 -7.14
CA VAL A 39 8.64 7.69 -5.82
C VAL A 39 7.26 7.03 -5.89
N MET A 40 7.06 6.01 -5.07
CA MET A 40 5.76 5.38 -4.83
C MET A 40 5.14 5.96 -3.56
N CYS A 41 3.82 6.11 -3.55
CA CYS A 41 3.11 6.66 -2.40
C CYS A 41 2.00 5.71 -1.94
N THR A 42 1.96 5.38 -0.67
CA THR A 42 0.86 4.61 -0.08
C THR A 42 0.31 5.27 1.18
N LEU A 43 -1.01 5.27 1.28
CA LEU A 43 -1.72 5.83 2.42
C LEU A 43 -2.26 4.71 3.30
N SER A 44 -2.39 4.98 4.60
CA SER A 44 -3.20 4.15 5.50
C SER A 44 -4.66 4.57 5.35
N LEU A 45 -5.46 3.71 4.73
CA LEU A 45 -6.88 3.97 4.43
C LEU A 45 -7.78 3.01 5.19
N GLU A 46 -8.91 3.51 5.65
CA GLU A 46 -9.98 2.69 6.23
C GLU A 46 -10.66 1.80 5.17
N ALA A 47 -11.50 0.86 5.60
CA ALA A 47 -12.21 -0.06 4.71
C ALA A 47 -13.14 0.65 3.69
N ASP A 48 -13.55 1.89 3.98
CA ASP A 48 -14.32 2.73 3.06
C ASP A 48 -13.45 3.59 2.12
N GLY A 49 -12.13 3.50 2.24
CA GLY A 49 -11.15 4.23 1.44
C GLY A 49 -10.83 5.63 1.96
N THR A 50 -11.31 6.03 3.13
CA THR A 50 -10.98 7.33 3.74
C THR A 50 -9.61 7.31 4.42
N ALA A 51 -8.89 8.44 4.35
CA ALA A 51 -7.64 8.64 5.08
C ALA A 51 -7.90 9.27 6.46
N MET A 52 -7.07 8.95 7.45
CA MET A 52 -7.28 9.36 8.84
C MET A 52 -7.34 10.88 9.05
N TYR A 53 -6.47 11.64 8.38
CA TYR A 53 -6.35 13.09 8.59
C TYR A 53 -6.74 13.92 7.36
N GLY A 54 -7.38 13.31 6.36
CA GLY A 54 -7.96 14.03 5.24
C GLY A 54 -7.67 13.40 3.88
N GLY A 55 -8.68 13.47 3.02
CA GLY A 55 -8.70 12.89 1.68
C GLY A 55 -9.15 11.42 1.66
N ASN A 56 -9.13 10.83 0.47
CA ASN A 56 -9.55 9.45 0.25
C ASN A 56 -8.71 8.78 -0.86
N ALA A 57 -8.93 7.47 -1.05
CA ALA A 57 -8.17 6.65 -1.99
C ALA A 57 -8.18 7.20 -3.43
N VAL A 58 -9.32 7.65 -3.93
CA VAL A 58 -9.47 8.14 -5.31
C VAL A 58 -8.79 9.49 -5.46
N GLU A 59 -8.99 10.39 -4.50
CA GLU A 59 -8.31 11.69 -4.46
C GLU A 59 -6.79 11.53 -4.41
N ALA A 60 -6.29 10.60 -3.60
CA ALA A 60 -4.86 10.29 -3.53
C ALA A 60 -4.31 9.85 -4.88
N VAL A 61 -5.01 8.94 -5.58
CA VAL A 61 -4.62 8.48 -6.93
C VAL A 61 -4.57 9.63 -7.91
N VAL A 62 -5.65 10.40 -8.04
CA VAL A 62 -5.74 11.50 -9.00
C VAL A 62 -4.64 12.53 -8.75
N THR A 63 -4.48 12.95 -7.49
CA THR A 63 -3.55 14.02 -7.14
C THR A 63 -2.10 13.59 -7.28
N LEU A 64 -1.74 12.44 -6.71
CA LEU A 64 -0.33 12.02 -6.63
C LEU A 64 0.19 11.52 -7.99
N GLN A 65 -0.66 10.91 -8.81
CA GLN A 65 -0.24 10.53 -10.17
C GLN A 65 0.01 11.76 -11.05
N GLU A 66 -0.79 12.83 -10.91
CA GLU A 66 -0.59 14.09 -11.65
C GLU A 66 0.72 14.78 -11.25
N MET A 67 1.13 14.63 -9.98
CA MET A 67 2.44 15.06 -9.49
C MET A 67 3.60 14.15 -9.94
N GLY A 68 3.32 13.05 -10.64
CA GLY A 68 4.34 12.14 -11.15
C GLY A 68 4.79 11.06 -10.16
N ALA A 69 3.95 10.67 -9.19
CA ALA A 69 4.18 9.44 -8.43
C ALA A 69 4.25 8.23 -9.39
N ALA A 70 5.23 7.36 -9.18
CA ALA A 70 5.45 6.18 -10.00
C ALA A 70 4.39 5.09 -9.79
N ALA A 71 3.76 5.07 -8.61
CA ALA A 71 2.63 4.23 -8.26
C ALA A 71 1.95 4.81 -7.01
N VAL A 72 0.64 4.60 -6.88
CA VAL A 72 -0.16 5.12 -5.77
C VAL A 72 -1.01 4.00 -5.20
N GLY A 73 -1.15 3.91 -3.89
CA GLY A 73 -1.88 2.80 -3.31
C GLY A 73 -2.17 2.94 -1.83
N LEU A 74 -2.37 1.79 -1.21
CA LEU A 74 -2.66 1.67 0.20
C LEU A 74 -1.78 0.62 0.87
N ASN A 75 -1.55 0.82 2.16
CA ASN A 75 -0.97 -0.17 3.03
C ASN A 75 -1.56 -0.06 4.44
N CYS A 76 -1.38 -1.10 5.26
CA CYS A 76 -1.84 -1.11 6.65
C CYS A 76 -3.37 -1.03 6.80
N SER A 77 -3.81 -0.50 7.95
CA SER A 77 -5.19 -0.42 8.46
C SER A 77 -5.91 -1.77 8.54
N VAL A 78 -6.44 -2.26 7.42
CA VAL A 78 -7.37 -3.39 7.37
C VAL A 78 -6.79 -4.59 6.62
N GLY A 79 -7.52 -5.71 6.66
CA GLY A 79 -7.19 -6.91 5.90
C GLY A 79 -7.55 -6.82 4.41
N PRO A 80 -6.97 -7.69 3.55
CA PRO A 80 -7.26 -7.71 2.11
C PRO A 80 -8.75 -8.01 1.80
N ASP A 81 -9.46 -8.66 2.71
CA ASP A 81 -10.88 -9.01 2.60
C ASP A 81 -11.83 -7.80 2.56
N GLN A 82 -11.35 -6.61 2.92
CA GLN A 82 -12.15 -5.39 3.02
C GLN A 82 -11.81 -4.35 1.95
N LEU A 83 -10.86 -4.63 1.06
CA LEU A 83 -10.25 -3.61 0.21
C LEU A 83 -10.59 -3.72 -1.28
N GLU A 84 -11.41 -4.69 -1.68
CA GLU A 84 -11.71 -4.92 -3.09
C GLU A 84 -12.33 -3.68 -3.77
N SER A 85 -13.37 -3.10 -3.15
CA SER A 85 -14.04 -1.91 -3.69
C SER A 85 -13.10 -0.71 -3.74
N VAL A 86 -12.29 -0.51 -2.70
CA VAL A 86 -11.30 0.58 -2.62
C VAL A 86 -10.29 0.45 -3.76
N VAL A 87 -9.68 -0.73 -3.93
CA VAL A 87 -8.70 -1.00 -4.99
C VAL A 87 -9.32 -0.84 -6.38
N ARG A 88 -10.56 -1.30 -6.57
CA ARG A 88 -11.29 -1.15 -7.83
C ARG A 88 -11.52 0.32 -8.18
N ASN A 89 -12.01 1.11 -7.23
CA ASN A 89 -12.25 2.54 -7.41
C ASN A 89 -10.94 3.31 -7.68
N MET A 90 -9.87 2.96 -6.96
CA MET A 90 -8.53 3.51 -7.25
C MET A 90 -8.12 3.17 -8.68
N LYS A 91 -8.29 1.91 -9.11
CA LYS A 91 -7.90 1.48 -10.45
C LYS A 91 -8.65 2.20 -11.55
N GLU A 92 -9.93 2.51 -11.36
CA GLU A 92 -10.74 3.26 -12.32
C GLU A 92 -10.19 4.67 -12.59
N ALA A 93 -9.63 5.33 -11.57
CA ALA A 93 -9.00 6.64 -11.70
C ALA A 93 -7.51 6.57 -12.09
N ALA A 94 -6.87 5.42 -11.89
CA ALA A 94 -5.42 5.27 -11.98
C ALA A 94 -4.90 5.09 -13.40
N THR A 95 -3.94 5.94 -13.77
CA THR A 95 -3.07 5.74 -14.95
C THR A 95 -1.73 5.09 -14.60
N VAL A 96 -1.34 5.16 -13.32
CA VAL A 96 -0.16 4.50 -12.74
C VAL A 96 -0.54 3.18 -12.06
N PRO A 97 0.40 2.28 -11.74
CA PRO A 97 0.12 1.07 -10.98
C PRO A 97 -0.51 1.38 -9.62
N VAL A 98 -1.52 0.58 -9.25
CA VAL A 98 -2.13 0.61 -7.90
C VAL A 98 -1.38 -0.35 -6.98
N ILE A 99 -0.99 0.14 -5.80
CA ILE A 99 -0.33 -0.67 -4.76
C ILE A 99 -1.35 -1.12 -3.71
N ALA A 100 -1.33 -2.39 -3.32
CA ALA A 100 -2.09 -2.89 -2.19
C ALA A 100 -1.22 -3.75 -1.25
N LYS A 101 -0.98 -3.25 -0.04
CA LYS A 101 -0.16 -3.92 0.99
C LYS A 101 -0.89 -4.01 2.34
N PRO A 102 -1.95 -4.81 2.45
CA PRO A 102 -2.81 -4.85 3.64
C PRO A 102 -2.16 -5.55 4.83
N ASN A 103 -2.81 -5.41 6.00
CA ASN A 103 -2.47 -6.19 7.19
C ASN A 103 -2.93 -7.66 7.06
N ALA A 104 -2.39 -8.54 7.91
CA ALA A 104 -2.89 -9.91 8.06
C ALA A 104 -4.24 -9.95 8.82
N GLY A 105 -5.24 -9.25 8.29
CA GLY A 105 -6.53 -9.02 8.95
C GLY A 105 -6.54 -7.81 9.88
N MET A 106 -7.69 -7.57 10.52
CA MET A 106 -7.82 -6.48 11.48
C MET A 106 -6.97 -6.73 12.73
N PRO A 107 -6.19 -5.72 13.19
CA PRO A 107 -5.46 -5.83 14.43
C PRO A 107 -6.42 -5.89 15.62
N SER A 108 -6.08 -6.70 16.61
CA SER A 108 -6.73 -6.78 17.92
C SER A 108 -5.67 -6.64 19.01
N ILE A 109 -6.03 -6.13 20.18
CA ILE A 109 -5.11 -6.05 21.31
C ILE A 109 -5.35 -7.26 22.22
N ASN A 110 -4.33 -8.08 22.43
CA ASN A 110 -4.42 -9.21 23.36
C ASN A 110 -4.38 -8.73 24.82
N GLU A 111 -4.58 -9.65 25.76
CA GLU A 111 -4.56 -9.35 27.20
C GLU A 111 -3.24 -8.73 27.71
N LYS A 112 -2.15 -8.88 26.94
CA LYS A 112 -0.82 -8.32 27.24
C LYS A 112 -0.59 -6.93 26.64
N GLY A 113 -1.56 -6.38 25.91
CA GLY A 113 -1.41 -5.10 25.22
C GLY A 113 -0.71 -5.19 23.86
N GLU A 114 -0.53 -6.39 23.31
CA GLU A 114 0.17 -6.59 22.03
C GLU A 114 -0.83 -6.65 20.88
N ALA A 115 -0.46 -6.07 19.73
CA ALA A 115 -1.25 -6.18 18.51
C ALA A 115 -1.13 -7.60 17.93
N VAL A 116 -2.28 -8.25 17.74
CA VAL A 116 -2.43 -9.59 17.16
C VAL A 116 -3.30 -9.52 15.91
N TYR A 117 -2.87 -10.23 14.87
CA TYR A 117 -3.47 -10.29 13.55
C TYR A 117 -4.06 -11.68 13.34
N SER A 118 -5.33 -11.74 12.92
CA SER A 118 -6.12 -12.98 12.95
C SER A 118 -6.12 -13.77 11.65
N MET A 119 -5.70 -13.18 10.53
CA MET A 119 -5.75 -13.83 9.22
C MET A 119 -4.47 -14.64 8.99
N ASN A 120 -4.61 -15.92 8.65
CA ASN A 120 -3.49 -16.78 8.25
C ASN A 120 -3.02 -16.50 6.81
N GLU A 121 -1.90 -17.10 6.40
CA GLU A 121 -1.30 -16.93 5.09
C GLU A 121 -2.16 -17.42 3.92
N ASP A 122 -2.98 -18.46 4.11
CA ASP A 122 -3.84 -19.02 3.07
C ASP A 122 -4.98 -18.07 2.72
N ASP A 123 -5.67 -17.56 3.74
CA ASP A 123 -6.75 -16.58 3.58
C ASP A 123 -6.19 -15.25 3.06
N PHE A 124 -5.06 -14.78 3.62
CA PHE A 124 -4.41 -13.55 3.17
C PHE A 124 -4.06 -13.61 1.69
N ALA A 125 -3.46 -14.71 1.24
CA ALA A 125 -3.12 -14.91 -0.15
C ALA A 125 -4.40 -14.90 -1.01
N ARG A 126 -5.42 -15.68 -0.64
CA ARG A 126 -6.70 -15.76 -1.39
C ARG A 126 -7.34 -14.38 -1.57
N TYR A 127 -7.44 -13.58 -0.52
CA TYR A 127 -8.04 -12.25 -0.61
C TYR A 127 -7.14 -11.26 -1.33
N THR A 128 -5.82 -11.32 -1.15
CA THR A 128 -4.89 -10.45 -1.91
C THR A 128 -4.94 -10.73 -3.41
N LYS A 129 -5.18 -11.98 -3.82
CA LYS A 129 -5.44 -12.31 -5.24
C LYS A 129 -6.69 -11.61 -5.79
N ILE A 130 -7.74 -11.48 -4.99
CA ILE A 130 -8.93 -10.71 -5.37
C ILE A 130 -8.57 -9.24 -5.60
N LEU A 131 -7.67 -8.66 -4.80
CA LEU A 131 -7.18 -7.30 -5.03
C LEU A 131 -6.40 -7.17 -6.34
N VAL A 132 -5.60 -8.18 -6.72
CA VAL A 132 -4.95 -8.23 -8.04
C VAL A 132 -5.99 -8.26 -9.16
N GLU A 133 -7.03 -9.09 -9.02
CA GLU A 133 -8.15 -9.16 -9.98
C GLU A 133 -8.98 -7.86 -10.03
N ALA A 134 -9.02 -7.10 -8.92
CA ALA A 134 -9.63 -5.78 -8.85
C ALA A 134 -8.77 -4.67 -9.48
N GLY A 135 -7.49 -4.93 -9.75
CA GLY A 135 -6.61 -4.03 -10.47
C GLY A 135 -5.33 -3.60 -9.75
N ALA A 136 -5.01 -4.16 -8.58
CA ALA A 136 -3.73 -3.92 -7.94
C ALA A 136 -2.59 -4.47 -8.83
N GLY A 137 -1.67 -3.58 -9.21
CA GLY A 137 -0.50 -3.92 -10.03
C GLY A 137 0.73 -4.29 -9.20
N ILE A 138 0.76 -3.87 -7.93
CA ILE A 138 1.82 -4.18 -6.97
C ILE A 138 1.13 -4.65 -5.69
N VAL A 139 1.50 -5.84 -5.22
CA VAL A 139 0.91 -6.43 -4.00
C VAL A 139 1.97 -6.94 -3.04
N GLY A 140 1.67 -6.88 -1.75
CA GLY A 140 2.54 -7.36 -0.68
C GLY A 140 1.80 -7.46 0.65
N GLY A 141 2.54 -7.49 1.75
CA GLY A 141 1.99 -7.51 3.12
C GLY A 141 2.54 -6.40 4.02
N CYS A 142 1.71 -5.94 4.96
CA CYS A 142 2.10 -4.99 6.01
C CYS A 142 2.13 -5.68 7.37
N CYS A 143 1.50 -5.13 8.40
CA CYS A 143 1.61 -5.64 9.75
C CYS A 143 0.93 -7.02 9.87
N GLY A 144 1.54 -7.89 10.67
CA GLY A 144 1.11 -9.29 10.84
C GLY A 144 1.54 -10.24 9.72
N THR A 145 2.09 -9.73 8.60
CA THR A 145 2.61 -10.60 7.54
C THR A 145 4.06 -11.01 7.77
N THR A 146 4.41 -12.20 7.28
CA THR A 146 5.77 -12.77 7.34
C THR A 146 6.19 -13.24 5.95
N PRO A 147 7.45 -13.69 5.75
CA PRO A 147 7.86 -14.27 4.47
C PRO A 147 6.98 -15.44 3.98
N ASP A 148 6.32 -16.18 4.88
CA ASP A 148 5.41 -17.27 4.51
C ASP A 148 4.16 -16.76 3.77
N TYR A 149 3.63 -15.60 4.17
CA TYR A 149 2.50 -14.95 3.51
C TYR A 149 2.87 -14.57 2.07
N ILE A 150 4.07 -14.00 1.89
CA ILE A 150 4.55 -13.59 0.57
C ILE A 150 4.84 -14.81 -0.31
N ARG A 151 5.44 -15.87 0.23
CA ARG A 151 5.63 -17.14 -0.48
C ARG A 151 4.30 -17.73 -0.95
N LYS A 152 3.30 -17.78 -0.06
CA LYS A 152 1.97 -18.28 -0.39
C LYS A 152 1.31 -17.43 -1.47
N LEU A 153 1.38 -16.11 -1.35
CA LEU A 153 0.85 -15.18 -2.34
C LEU A 153 1.51 -15.39 -3.72
N ALA A 154 2.84 -15.45 -3.77
CA ALA A 154 3.57 -15.70 -5.01
C ALA A 154 3.16 -17.04 -5.65
N GLN A 155 3.01 -18.10 -4.85
CA GLN A 155 2.58 -19.43 -5.31
C GLN A 155 1.20 -19.37 -5.98
N ILE A 156 0.20 -18.75 -5.34
CA ILE A 156 -1.16 -18.72 -5.88
C ILE A 156 -1.32 -17.79 -7.10
N LEU A 157 -0.43 -16.79 -7.22
CA LEU A 157 -0.36 -15.90 -8.38
C LEU A 157 0.45 -16.52 -9.53
N GLY A 158 1.07 -17.70 -9.32
CA GLY A 158 1.90 -18.36 -10.32
C GLY A 158 3.23 -17.64 -10.60
N LEU A 159 3.66 -16.76 -9.69
CA LEU A 159 4.95 -16.09 -9.77
C LEU A 159 6.04 -17.08 -9.36
N ARG A 160 7.04 -17.29 -10.23
CA ARG A 160 8.22 -18.08 -9.89
C ARG A 160 9.18 -17.19 -9.10
N GLY A 161 9.57 -17.64 -7.91
CA GLY A 161 10.68 -17.06 -7.14
C GLY A 161 12.03 -17.41 -7.74
#